data_AF-A0A956JEI7-F1
#
_entry.id   AF-A0A956JEI7-F1
#
_cell.length_a   1.000
_cell.length_b   1.000
_cell.length_c   1.000
_cell.angle_alpha   90.00
_cell.angle_beta   90.00
_cell.angle_gamma   90.00
#
_symmetry.space_group_name_H-M   'P 1'
#
loop_
_entity.id
_entity.type
_entity.pdbx_description
1 polymer ?
#
loop_
_entity_poly.entity_id
_entity_poly.type
_entity_poly.pdbx_seq_one_letter_code
_entity_poly.pdbx_strand_id
1 'polypeptide(L)'
;MSRPRLAAIWLFGPALVFAASALVGVGLTLADDDAWGPVERRGAAVVRSETCARCHPDEHASWRRTYHRTMTQEAVGDAVLAPFAGESLDYLGFRATMDRGADGRPHLRIAATEAGEGEGEGEGATPLLDVDVVMTVGSHRYQQYLARIDRQGEGEVWRLPVAWHVGEGRWIHLNGAFLEPEGTIGAADDYLRHLSRWNDNCVFCHNTEPRPGARADGSFATEVGELGIACEACHGPAGAHVERHANPMRRILARAEVAAADGSIADPHALPPGRSSEICGRCHGNRIARDLAQVLREGDGFLPGEPLADVSRPIFADSAIGGVDGAPFAERFWPDGTPRLSAYEYQALLLSPCHQEGEGGGLGCGDCHSMHASEPSMQVRADRRGDAACRGCHDMSAIPATHGGHPQGVGCTDCHMPRITYGLVQGMISHRIASPDPGAWVGRDDQPDACTQCHVDRSRRWAAEAMARLDLRGSPPAADAEDEAESWASRALLDLYGGDPLQRVLAADALSRASATAPPRERMAWLVGALEDEYPAVRFAAGRAVAAVAEASGEAEVAATIARYDFLGAADGRLEVVDALRATLGPDPFADRPERRQRLLDSQERQLLWIGE
;
A
#
# COMPACT_ATOMS: atom_id res chain seq x y z
N MET A 1 2.38 -18.71 -82.72
CA MET A 1 2.02 -19.64 -81.63
C MET A 1 3.13 -19.62 -80.60
N SER A 2 3.13 -18.63 -79.70
CA SER A 2 2.59 -18.68 -78.32
C SER A 2 3.67 -18.96 -77.26
N ARG A 3 4.60 -18.01 -77.11
CA ARG A 3 5.49 -17.83 -75.95
C ARG A 3 4.89 -17.14 -74.69
N PRO A 4 3.63 -16.65 -74.61
CA PRO A 4 3.16 -15.93 -73.43
C PRO A 4 2.77 -16.85 -72.25
N ARG A 5 2.59 -18.17 -72.47
CA ARG A 5 2.17 -19.11 -71.41
C ARG A 5 3.27 -19.45 -70.41
N LEU A 6 4.53 -19.53 -70.84
CA LEU A 6 5.67 -19.78 -69.95
C LEU A 6 5.95 -18.55 -69.07
N ALA A 7 5.87 -17.33 -69.62
CA ALA A 7 6.05 -16.10 -68.85
C ALA A 7 4.99 -15.94 -67.73
N ALA A 8 3.73 -16.33 -67.99
CA ALA A 8 2.67 -16.30 -66.98
C ALA A 8 2.90 -17.31 -65.83
N ILE A 9 3.48 -18.48 -66.11
CA ILE A 9 3.81 -19.48 -65.08
C ILE A 9 4.94 -18.99 -64.18
N TRP A 10 5.94 -18.29 -64.72
CA TRP A 10 7.02 -17.71 -63.91
C TRP A 10 6.59 -16.44 -63.16
N LEU A 11 5.64 -15.64 -63.70
CA LEU A 11 5.11 -14.47 -63.01
C LEU A 11 4.10 -14.81 -61.90
N PHE A 12 3.22 -15.79 -62.12
CA PHE A 12 2.09 -16.08 -61.22
C PHE A 12 2.21 -17.44 -60.50
N GLY A 13 3.10 -18.34 -60.94
CA GLY A 13 3.31 -19.64 -60.32
C GLY A 13 3.72 -19.56 -58.84
N PRO A 14 4.71 -18.72 -58.46
CA PRO A 14 5.06 -18.51 -57.05
C PRO A 14 3.89 -17.96 -56.22
N ALA A 15 3.09 -17.06 -56.78
CA ALA A 15 1.91 -16.51 -56.11
C ALA A 15 0.79 -17.55 -55.92
N LEU A 16 0.57 -18.42 -56.91
CA LEU A 16 -0.39 -19.52 -56.82
C LEU A 16 0.05 -20.60 -55.82
N VAL A 17 1.34 -20.94 -55.79
CA VAL A 17 1.91 -21.86 -54.79
C VAL A 17 1.77 -21.26 -53.40
N PHE A 18 2.12 -19.99 -53.23
CA PHE A 18 1.96 -19.29 -51.95
C PHE A 18 0.48 -19.27 -51.51
N ALA A 19 -0.45 -18.94 -52.41
CA ALA A 19 -1.89 -18.94 -52.11
C ALA A 19 -2.40 -20.34 -51.75
N ALA A 20 -1.99 -21.38 -52.48
CA ALA A 20 -2.35 -22.76 -52.16
C ALA A 20 -1.78 -23.20 -50.81
N SER A 21 -0.52 -22.88 -50.52
CA SER A 21 0.11 -23.16 -49.22
C SER A 21 -0.56 -22.40 -48.08
N ALA A 22 -0.95 -21.14 -48.30
CA ALA A 22 -1.69 -20.36 -47.31
C ALA A 22 -3.08 -20.97 -47.05
N LEU A 23 -3.81 -21.37 -48.09
CA LEU A 23 -5.11 -22.04 -47.96
C LEU A 23 -5.01 -23.39 -47.24
N VAL A 24 -3.97 -24.19 -47.54
CA VAL A 24 -3.71 -25.43 -46.80
C VAL A 24 -3.36 -25.11 -45.35
N GLY A 25 -2.53 -24.10 -45.08
CA GLY A 25 -2.20 -23.67 -43.71
C GLY A 25 -3.42 -23.21 -42.92
N VAL A 26 -4.33 -22.47 -43.55
CA VAL A 26 -5.64 -22.10 -42.97
C VAL A 26 -6.46 -23.36 -42.68
N GLY A 27 -6.62 -24.25 -43.66
CA GLY A 27 -7.41 -25.47 -43.50
C GLY A 27 -6.88 -26.39 -42.41
N LEU A 28 -5.56 -26.56 -42.33
CA LEU A 28 -4.89 -27.32 -41.26
C LEU A 28 -5.09 -26.66 -39.90
N THR A 29 -4.95 -25.34 -39.81
CA THR A 29 -5.13 -24.62 -38.54
C THR A 29 -6.57 -24.67 -38.07
N LEU A 30 -7.55 -24.53 -38.97
CA LEU A 30 -8.98 -24.60 -38.61
C LEU A 30 -9.41 -26.01 -38.16
N ALA A 31 -8.69 -27.05 -38.59
CA ALA A 31 -8.93 -28.44 -38.20
C ALA A 31 -8.06 -28.91 -37.02
N ASP A 32 -7.23 -28.02 -36.46
CA ASP A 32 -6.33 -28.32 -35.36
C ASP A 32 -7.07 -28.16 -34.02
N ASP A 33 -7.46 -29.28 -33.42
CA ASP A 33 -8.16 -29.29 -32.14
C ASP A 33 -7.30 -28.72 -31.01
N ASP A 34 -5.97 -28.79 -31.06
CA ASP A 34 -5.11 -28.18 -30.03
C ASP A 34 -5.09 -26.64 -30.16
N ALA A 35 -5.26 -26.15 -31.39
CA ALA A 35 -5.36 -24.71 -31.66
C ALA A 35 -6.69 -24.10 -31.19
N TRP A 36 -7.79 -24.84 -31.15
CA TRP A 36 -9.13 -24.29 -30.85
C TRP A 36 -9.86 -24.95 -29.69
N GLY A 37 -9.33 -26.06 -29.18
CA GLY A 37 -9.87 -26.79 -28.06
C GLY A 37 -9.65 -26.11 -26.70
N PRO A 38 -10.29 -26.63 -25.64
CA PRO A 38 -10.17 -26.10 -24.30
C PRO A 38 -8.72 -26.09 -23.80
N VAL A 39 -8.44 -25.16 -22.89
CA VAL A 39 -7.10 -24.93 -22.34
C VAL A 39 -7.10 -25.28 -20.88
N GLU A 40 -6.16 -26.12 -20.46
CA GLU A 40 -5.84 -26.23 -19.04
C GLU A 40 -4.81 -25.15 -18.69
N ARG A 41 -5.25 -24.17 -17.92
CA ARG A 41 -4.40 -23.08 -17.44
C ARG A 41 -3.69 -23.43 -16.13
N ARG A 42 -4.30 -24.29 -15.32
CA ARG A 42 -3.76 -24.71 -14.04
C ARG A 42 -2.54 -25.60 -14.27
N GLY A 43 -1.41 -25.21 -13.71
CA GLY A 43 -0.14 -25.94 -13.90
C GLY A 43 0.55 -25.66 -15.24
N ALA A 44 0.06 -24.71 -16.05
CA ALA A 44 0.81 -24.21 -17.19
C ALA A 44 2.12 -23.53 -16.73
N ALA A 45 3.14 -23.55 -17.60
CA ALA A 45 4.43 -22.95 -17.29
C ALA A 45 4.33 -21.41 -17.22
N VAL A 46 5.09 -20.81 -16.30
CA VAL A 46 5.32 -19.37 -16.23
C VAL A 46 6.41 -18.99 -17.23
N VAL A 47 6.12 -18.05 -18.15
CA VAL A 47 6.98 -17.73 -19.30
C VAL A 47 7.76 -16.41 -19.18
N ARG A 48 7.48 -15.64 -18.13
CA ARG A 48 8.06 -14.31 -17.82
C ARG A 48 7.69 -13.22 -18.81
N SER A 49 7.80 -11.98 -18.34
CA SER A 49 7.36 -10.77 -19.03
C SER A 49 8.05 -10.52 -20.38
N GLU A 50 9.32 -10.93 -20.52
CA GLU A 50 10.07 -10.77 -21.78
C GLU A 50 9.45 -11.58 -22.93
N THR A 51 8.77 -12.70 -22.63
CA THR A 51 8.03 -13.47 -23.65
C THR A 51 6.83 -12.67 -24.15
N CYS A 52 6.13 -11.97 -23.26
CA CYS A 52 4.97 -11.14 -23.58
C CYS A 52 5.34 -9.96 -24.50
N ALA A 53 6.52 -9.35 -24.30
CA ALA A 53 6.99 -8.19 -25.06
C ALA A 53 7.05 -8.40 -26.58
N ARG A 54 7.18 -9.66 -27.03
CA ARG A 54 7.23 -10.02 -28.46
C ARG A 54 5.91 -9.81 -29.20
N CYS A 55 4.79 -9.93 -28.49
CA CYS A 55 3.44 -9.77 -29.03
C CYS A 55 2.74 -8.50 -28.50
N HIS A 56 3.10 -8.06 -27.28
CA HIS A 56 2.50 -6.95 -26.54
C HIS A 56 3.56 -5.90 -26.15
N PRO A 57 4.24 -5.26 -27.13
CA PRO A 57 5.34 -4.36 -26.85
C PRO A 57 4.90 -3.10 -26.10
N ASP A 58 3.68 -2.60 -26.33
CA ASP A 58 3.18 -1.36 -25.72
C ASP A 58 2.77 -1.57 -24.25
N GLU A 59 2.06 -2.67 -23.99
CA GLU A 59 1.67 -3.10 -22.65
C GLU A 59 2.92 -3.39 -21.82
N HIS A 60 3.89 -4.11 -22.39
CA HIS A 60 5.18 -4.38 -21.74
C HIS A 60 5.95 -3.08 -21.47
N ALA A 61 6.06 -2.17 -22.45
CA ALA A 61 6.76 -0.90 -22.28
C ALA A 61 6.11 -0.01 -21.22
N SER A 62 4.78 -0.05 -21.09
CA SER A 62 4.06 0.70 -20.05
C SER A 62 4.20 0.05 -18.67
N TRP A 63 4.01 -1.26 -18.55
CA TRP A 63 4.25 -2.02 -17.31
C TRP A 63 5.69 -1.85 -16.83
N ARG A 64 6.67 -1.86 -17.75
CA ARG A 64 8.07 -1.70 -17.39
C ARG A 64 8.37 -0.37 -16.73
N ARG A 65 7.50 0.64 -16.80
CA ARG A 65 7.68 1.92 -16.06
C ARG A 65 7.02 1.93 -14.69
N THR A 66 6.17 0.95 -14.37
CA THR A 66 5.38 0.94 -13.13
C THR A 66 6.21 0.50 -11.94
N TYR A 67 5.70 0.82 -10.75
CA TYR A 67 6.32 0.38 -9.51
C TYR A 67 6.02 -1.07 -9.16
N HIS A 68 4.94 -1.66 -9.69
CA HIS A 68 4.65 -3.10 -9.58
C HIS A 68 5.84 -3.96 -10.02
N ARG A 69 6.45 -3.63 -11.16
CA ARG A 69 7.66 -4.31 -11.68
C ARG A 69 8.81 -4.30 -10.67
N THR A 70 9.00 -3.18 -9.96
CA THR A 70 10.14 -2.97 -9.06
C THR A 70 9.91 -3.45 -7.62
N MET A 71 8.75 -4.03 -7.31
CA MET A 71 8.40 -4.33 -5.92
C MET A 71 9.38 -5.27 -5.23
N THR A 72 9.89 -6.29 -5.93
CA THR A 72 11.03 -7.09 -5.47
C THR A 72 12.08 -7.10 -6.56
N GLN A 73 13.34 -6.87 -6.20
CA GLN A 73 14.46 -6.91 -7.13
C GLN A 73 15.68 -7.54 -6.45
N GLU A 74 16.57 -8.13 -7.23
CA GLU A 74 17.92 -8.44 -6.74
C GLU A 74 18.64 -7.14 -6.36
N ALA A 75 19.41 -7.17 -5.27
CA ALA A 75 20.09 -5.97 -4.75
C ALA A 75 21.35 -5.62 -5.55
N VAL A 76 21.18 -5.28 -6.83
CA VAL A 76 22.27 -4.97 -7.76
C VAL A 76 22.02 -3.66 -8.50
N GLY A 77 23.09 -2.87 -8.72
CA GLY A 77 23.04 -1.63 -9.49
C GLY A 77 21.93 -0.68 -9.03
N ASP A 78 21.16 -0.16 -10.00
CA ASP A 78 20.09 0.83 -9.78
C ASP A 78 18.86 0.28 -9.03
N ALA A 79 18.82 -1.03 -8.73
CA ALA A 79 17.77 -1.60 -7.89
C ALA A 79 17.94 -1.20 -6.41
N VAL A 80 19.16 -0.86 -5.98
CA VAL A 80 19.47 -0.42 -4.62
C VAL A 80 19.36 1.10 -4.56
N LEU A 81 18.30 1.61 -3.93
CA LEU A 81 17.99 3.04 -3.90
C LEU A 81 18.78 3.81 -2.84
N ALA A 82 19.18 3.15 -1.75
CA ALA A 82 20.06 3.77 -0.77
C ALA A 82 21.50 3.82 -1.26
N PRO A 83 22.31 4.78 -0.78
CA PRO A 83 23.70 4.89 -1.19
C PRO A 83 24.57 3.72 -0.71
N PHE A 84 24.43 3.31 0.56
CA PHE A 84 25.34 2.38 1.24
C PHE A 84 26.79 2.87 1.17
N ALA A 85 26.98 4.14 1.55
CA ALA A 85 28.23 4.88 1.52
C ALA A 85 28.93 4.95 2.90
N GLY A 86 28.48 4.16 3.89
CA GLY A 86 28.97 4.17 5.26
C GLY A 86 28.08 4.98 6.21
N GLU A 87 26.81 5.21 5.86
CA GLU A 87 25.86 5.88 6.74
C GLU A 87 25.54 5.02 7.96
N SER A 88 25.24 5.67 9.08
CA SER A 88 24.85 5.00 10.32
C SER A 88 23.52 5.50 10.85
N LEU A 89 22.80 4.62 11.55
CA LEU A 89 21.57 4.91 12.27
C LEU A 89 21.69 4.37 13.69
N ASP A 90 21.68 5.29 14.67
CA ASP A 90 21.65 4.94 16.09
C ASP A 90 20.21 4.92 16.58
N TYR A 91 19.77 3.82 17.16
CA TYR A 91 18.42 3.65 17.68
C TYR A 91 18.38 2.56 18.76
N LEU A 92 17.65 2.81 19.86
CA LEU A 92 17.51 1.90 21.01
C LEU A 92 18.84 1.32 21.54
N GLY A 93 19.92 2.10 21.52
CA GLY A 93 21.23 1.65 21.99
C GLY A 93 22.01 0.78 20.99
N PHE A 94 21.55 0.64 19.75
CA PHE A 94 22.25 -0.06 18.68
C PHE A 94 22.58 0.88 17.52
N ARG A 95 23.70 0.62 16.85
CA ARG A 95 24.13 1.29 15.63
C ARG A 95 24.00 0.35 14.44
N ALA A 96 23.14 0.70 13.50
CA ALA A 96 23.15 0.15 12.16
C ALA A 96 24.17 0.90 11.31
N THR A 97 25.03 0.21 10.58
CA THR A 97 25.98 0.79 9.61
C THR A 97 25.72 0.16 8.25
N MET A 98 25.49 1.01 7.25
CA MET A 98 25.13 0.63 5.89
C MET A 98 26.27 1.01 4.96
N ASP A 99 27.03 0.01 4.51
CA ASP A 99 28.18 0.20 3.65
C ASP A 99 28.18 -0.81 2.50
N ARG A 100 29.30 -0.89 1.79
CA ARG A 100 29.51 -1.89 0.76
C ARG A 100 30.66 -2.78 1.18
N GLY A 101 30.43 -4.09 1.06
CA GLY A 101 31.47 -5.10 1.23
C GLY A 101 32.58 -4.95 0.20
N ALA A 102 33.66 -5.73 0.37
CA ALA A 102 34.83 -5.67 -0.52
C ALA A 102 34.53 -6.00 -1.99
N ASP A 103 33.44 -6.72 -2.26
CA ASP A 103 32.95 -7.06 -3.60
C ASP A 103 31.94 -6.04 -4.17
N GLY A 104 31.66 -4.96 -3.43
CA GLY A 104 30.75 -3.89 -3.82
C GLY A 104 29.28 -4.14 -3.47
N ARG A 105 28.93 -5.31 -2.89
CA ARG A 105 27.57 -5.60 -2.46
C ARG A 105 27.15 -4.71 -1.28
N PRO A 106 25.88 -4.28 -1.21
CA PRO A 106 25.40 -3.58 -0.03
C PRO A 106 25.45 -4.50 1.18
N HIS A 107 25.92 -3.96 2.29
CA HIS A 107 26.20 -4.68 3.53
C HIS A 107 25.62 -3.90 4.71
N LEU A 108 25.07 -4.63 5.69
CA LEU A 108 24.49 -4.09 6.91
C LEU A 108 25.11 -4.75 8.13
N ARG A 109 25.66 -3.92 9.01
CA ARG A 109 26.12 -4.34 10.34
C ARG A 109 25.35 -3.62 11.43
N ILE A 110 24.81 -4.36 12.40
CA ILE A 110 24.12 -3.84 13.58
C ILE A 110 24.85 -4.31 14.83
N ALA A 111 25.31 -3.38 15.66
CA ALA A 111 26.00 -3.68 16.91
C ALA A 111 25.51 -2.78 18.05
N ALA A 112 25.70 -3.22 19.30
CA ALA A 112 25.43 -2.40 20.47
C ALA A 112 26.33 -1.16 20.46
N THR A 113 25.83 -0.07 21.05
CA THR A 113 26.58 1.15 21.38
C THR A 113 26.85 1.18 22.88
N GLU A 114 27.71 2.10 23.34
CA GLU A 114 27.95 2.32 24.77
C GLU A 114 26.63 2.54 25.56
N ALA A 115 25.64 3.20 24.95
CA ALA A 115 24.33 3.42 25.56
C ALA A 115 23.49 2.14 25.68
N GLY A 116 23.77 1.11 24.87
CA GLY A 116 23.10 -0.18 24.89
C GLY A 116 23.81 -1.27 25.69
N GLU A 117 25.10 -1.09 26.04
CA GLU A 117 25.93 -2.07 26.75
C GLU A 117 25.66 -2.13 28.27
N GLY A 118 24.95 -1.14 28.83
CA GLY A 118 24.79 -1.00 30.29
C GLY A 118 26.12 -0.77 31.01
N GLU A 119 26.09 -0.42 32.29
CA GLU A 119 27.32 -0.27 33.09
C GLU A 119 27.97 -1.65 33.33
N GLY A 120 28.75 -2.18 32.36
CA GLY A 120 29.59 -3.36 32.60
C GLY A 120 29.95 -4.26 31.41
N GLU A 121 29.34 -4.12 30.23
CA GLU A 121 29.66 -4.98 29.08
C GLU A 121 30.59 -4.26 28.09
N GLY A 122 31.89 -4.22 28.41
CA GLY A 122 32.87 -3.52 27.58
C GLY A 122 33.13 -4.15 26.20
N GLU A 123 33.63 -3.30 25.29
CA GLU A 123 34.27 -3.55 23.99
C GLU A 123 34.44 -5.04 23.61
N GLY A 124 33.54 -5.54 22.76
CA GLY A 124 33.63 -6.90 22.21
C GLY A 124 32.31 -7.61 21.93
N ALA A 125 31.15 -6.95 22.10
CA ALA A 125 29.84 -7.54 21.82
C ALA A 125 29.74 -8.05 20.37
N THR A 126 29.23 -9.27 20.21
CA THR A 126 28.93 -9.84 18.88
C THR A 126 27.83 -9.00 18.24
N PRO A 127 27.98 -8.58 16.96
CA PRO A 127 26.94 -7.81 16.29
C PRO A 127 25.62 -8.60 16.27
N LEU A 128 24.49 -7.90 16.40
CA LEU A 128 23.17 -8.49 16.24
C LEU A 128 22.99 -9.05 14.82
N LEU A 129 23.49 -8.32 13.83
CA LEU A 129 23.46 -8.67 12.41
C LEU A 129 24.75 -8.19 11.75
N ASP A 130 25.27 -8.99 10.83
CA ASP A 130 26.43 -8.68 9.98
C ASP A 130 26.21 -9.47 8.69
N VAL A 131 25.60 -8.81 7.69
CA VAL A 131 24.97 -9.51 6.56
C VAL A 131 25.08 -8.72 5.27
N ASP A 132 25.26 -9.45 4.16
CA ASP A 132 25.11 -8.89 2.82
C ASP A 132 23.64 -8.86 2.40
N VAL A 133 23.25 -7.75 1.77
CA VAL A 133 21.93 -7.58 1.19
C VAL A 133 21.86 -8.32 -0.15
N VAL A 134 20.86 -9.18 -0.29
CA VAL A 134 20.65 -10.01 -1.48
C VAL A 134 19.50 -9.53 -2.37
N MET A 135 18.49 -8.90 -1.77
CA MET A 135 17.30 -8.40 -2.47
C MET A 135 16.77 -7.12 -1.83
N THR A 136 15.96 -6.40 -2.59
CA THR A 136 15.22 -5.22 -2.13
C THR A 136 13.73 -5.46 -2.27
N VAL A 137 12.94 -4.92 -1.33
CA VAL A 137 11.47 -4.87 -1.42
C VAL A 137 10.99 -3.43 -1.27
N GLY A 138 10.12 -2.99 -2.17
CA GLY A 138 9.60 -1.63 -2.20
C GLY A 138 10.10 -0.83 -3.41
N SER A 139 9.58 0.39 -3.56
CA SER A 139 9.82 1.21 -4.74
C SER A 139 10.11 2.67 -4.38
N HIS A 140 9.17 3.59 -4.60
CA HIS A 140 9.40 5.04 -4.62
C HIS A 140 9.05 5.78 -3.33
N ARG A 141 8.64 5.07 -2.27
CA ARG A 141 8.29 5.66 -0.97
C ARG A 141 9.35 5.34 0.06
N TYR A 142 9.53 4.05 0.33
CA TYR A 142 10.66 3.51 1.04
C TYR A 142 11.06 2.16 0.43
N GLN A 143 12.30 1.77 0.65
CA GLN A 143 12.86 0.49 0.22
C GLN A 143 13.41 -0.25 1.42
N GLN A 144 12.99 -1.51 1.54
CA GLN A 144 13.42 -2.46 2.55
C GLN A 144 14.44 -3.40 1.93
N TYR A 145 15.31 -3.96 2.77
CA TYR A 145 16.44 -4.77 2.32
C TYR A 145 16.35 -6.16 2.93
N LEU A 146 16.71 -7.16 2.14
CA LEU A 146 16.63 -8.56 2.51
C LEU A 146 18.01 -9.20 2.53
N ALA A 147 18.28 -10.03 3.53
CA ALA A 147 19.50 -10.83 3.64
C ALA A 147 19.19 -12.32 3.80
N ARG A 148 20.13 -13.20 3.44
CA ARG A 148 20.05 -14.62 3.80
C ARG A 148 20.53 -14.80 5.22
N ILE A 149 19.68 -15.34 6.08
CA ILE A 149 20.01 -15.55 7.49
C ILE A 149 19.40 -16.89 7.91
N ASP A 150 20.22 -17.92 7.99
CA ASP A 150 19.77 -19.26 8.38
C ASP A 150 19.62 -19.33 9.91
N ARG A 151 18.51 -18.78 10.44
CA ARG A 151 18.23 -18.73 11.89
C ARG A 151 17.51 -19.98 12.36
N GLN A 152 16.47 -20.38 11.63
CA GLN A 152 15.61 -21.51 12.00
C GLN A 152 15.72 -22.67 10.99
N GLY A 153 16.19 -22.40 9.77
CA GLY A 153 16.39 -23.41 8.73
C GLY A 153 17.22 -22.85 7.57
N GLU A 154 17.66 -23.74 6.68
CA GLU A 154 18.37 -23.35 5.47
C GLU A 154 17.45 -22.65 4.46
N GLY A 155 17.99 -21.67 3.73
CA GLY A 155 17.28 -21.02 2.63
C GLY A 155 16.37 -19.87 3.06
N GLU A 156 16.46 -19.47 4.32
CA GLU A 156 15.72 -18.35 4.86
C GLU A 156 16.24 -17.01 4.34
N VAL A 157 15.32 -16.15 3.97
CA VAL A 157 15.54 -14.76 3.58
C VAL A 157 14.76 -13.89 4.55
N TRP A 158 15.41 -12.88 5.10
CA TRP A 158 14.85 -12.03 6.14
C TRP A 158 14.90 -10.56 5.74
N ARG A 159 13.80 -9.87 5.98
CA ARG A 159 13.66 -8.41 5.92
C ARG A 159 14.35 -7.79 7.11
N LEU A 160 15.34 -6.94 6.83
CA LEU A 160 16.14 -6.25 7.83
C LEU A 160 15.30 -5.16 8.54
N PRO A 161 15.62 -4.82 9.81
CA PRO A 161 14.79 -3.93 10.63
C PRO A 161 14.94 -2.43 10.28
N VAL A 162 15.67 -2.11 9.21
CA VAL A 162 15.89 -0.75 8.73
C VAL A 162 15.47 -0.61 7.26
N ALA A 163 15.03 0.58 6.88
CA ALA A 163 14.61 0.90 5.52
C ALA A 163 15.14 2.27 5.09
N TRP A 164 15.26 2.45 3.78
CA TRP A 164 15.59 3.73 3.17
C TRP A 164 14.32 4.48 2.82
N HIS A 165 14.09 5.64 3.43
CA HIS A 165 12.96 6.50 3.10
C HIS A 165 13.35 7.42 1.94
N VAL A 166 12.83 7.14 0.75
CA VAL A 166 13.21 7.82 -0.51
C VAL A 166 12.90 9.31 -0.45
N GLY A 167 11.71 9.68 0.04
CA GLY A 167 11.28 11.07 0.11
C GLY A 167 12.03 11.94 1.13
N GLU A 168 12.68 11.31 2.12
CA GLU A 168 13.41 12.00 3.18
C GLU A 168 14.94 11.86 2.99
N GLY A 169 15.37 11.06 2.01
CA GLY A 169 16.79 10.81 1.73
C GLY A 169 17.56 10.28 2.94
N ARG A 170 16.93 9.45 3.79
CA ARG A 170 17.56 8.93 5.01
C ARG A 170 17.13 7.51 5.36
N TRP A 171 17.97 6.85 6.16
CA TRP A 171 17.63 5.60 6.82
C TRP A 171 16.68 5.84 8.00
N ILE A 172 15.76 4.90 8.17
CA ILE A 172 14.82 4.84 9.30
C ILE A 172 14.76 3.42 9.86
N HIS A 173 14.50 3.31 11.16
CA HIS A 173 14.16 2.04 11.79
C HIS A 173 12.69 1.73 11.53
N LEU A 174 12.35 0.46 11.28
CA LEU A 174 10.98 0.06 10.93
C LEU A 174 9.96 0.31 12.05
N ASN A 175 10.37 0.37 13.33
CA ASN A 175 9.48 0.78 14.44
C ASN A 175 8.88 2.17 14.18
N GLY A 176 9.61 3.07 13.50
CA GLY A 176 9.13 4.39 13.11
C GLY A 176 8.19 4.39 11.89
N ALA A 177 8.02 3.26 11.21
CA ALA A 177 7.10 3.09 10.08
C ALA A 177 5.85 2.27 10.44
N PHE A 178 5.94 1.34 11.40
CA PHE A 178 4.91 0.35 11.71
C PHE A 178 4.10 0.62 13.01
N LEU A 179 3.96 1.88 13.42
CA LEU A 179 3.15 2.29 14.60
C LEU A 179 3.47 1.50 15.87
N GLU A 180 4.76 1.31 16.16
CA GLU A 180 5.24 0.70 17.41
C GLU A 180 5.62 1.79 18.43
N PRO A 181 5.35 1.60 19.73
CA PRO A 181 5.86 2.49 20.76
C PRO A 181 7.38 2.34 20.88
N GLU A 182 8.04 3.32 21.47
CA GLU A 182 9.46 3.21 21.83
C GLU A 182 9.73 1.96 22.67
N GLY A 183 10.74 1.22 22.26
CA GLY A 183 11.25 0.06 22.98
C GLY A 183 12.20 0.43 24.12
N THR A 184 12.73 -0.59 24.76
CA THR A 184 13.72 -0.47 25.81
C THR A 184 15.11 -0.31 25.20
N ILE A 185 15.85 0.72 25.62
CA ILE A 185 17.24 0.93 25.20
C ILE A 185 18.09 -0.30 25.58
N GLY A 186 18.88 -0.82 24.64
CA GLY A 186 19.72 -2.00 24.81
C GLY A 186 18.98 -3.34 24.65
N ALA A 187 17.65 -3.35 24.52
CA ALA A 187 16.91 -4.59 24.31
C ALA A 187 16.96 -5.03 22.84
N ALA A 188 17.72 -6.09 22.55
CA ALA A 188 17.87 -6.61 21.19
C ALA A 188 16.55 -7.04 20.55
N ASP A 189 15.62 -7.62 21.32
CA ASP A 189 14.31 -8.04 20.81
C ASP A 189 13.44 -6.84 20.37
N ASP A 190 13.56 -5.71 21.07
CA ASP A 190 12.84 -4.48 20.69
C ASP A 190 13.41 -3.85 19.42
N TYR A 191 14.73 -3.95 19.22
CA TYR A 191 15.39 -3.50 18.00
C TYR A 191 15.07 -4.43 16.82
N LEU A 192 15.15 -5.75 17.02
CA LEU A 192 14.89 -6.75 15.98
C LEU A 192 13.41 -7.06 15.76
N ARG A 193 12.49 -6.33 16.41
CA ARG A 193 11.03 -6.57 16.35
C ARG A 193 10.48 -6.72 14.93
N HIS A 194 11.01 -5.96 13.98
CA HIS A 194 10.62 -6.02 12.57
C HIS A 194 11.58 -6.80 11.67
N LEU A 195 12.45 -7.64 12.23
CA LEU A 195 13.14 -8.67 11.48
C LEU A 195 12.12 -9.76 11.10
N SER A 196 11.70 -9.80 9.83
CA SER A 196 10.59 -10.68 9.39
C SER A 196 11.04 -11.58 8.24
N ARG A 197 10.57 -12.84 8.23
CA ARG A 197 10.94 -13.81 7.20
C ARG A 197 10.18 -13.53 5.91
N TRP A 198 10.92 -13.36 4.82
CA TRP A 198 10.35 -13.05 3.50
C TRP A 198 9.62 -14.25 2.90
N ASN A 199 10.14 -15.46 3.11
CA ASN A 199 9.71 -16.69 2.44
C ASN A 199 8.23 -17.03 2.64
N ASP A 200 7.64 -16.68 3.78
CA ASP A 200 6.26 -17.01 4.15
C ASP A 200 5.43 -15.79 4.55
N ASN A 201 5.94 -14.58 4.27
CA ASN A 201 5.21 -13.34 4.47
C ASN A 201 5.21 -12.50 3.18
N CYS A 202 6.34 -11.86 2.89
CA CYS A 202 6.46 -10.91 1.79
C CYS A 202 6.37 -11.56 0.39
N VAL A 203 6.70 -12.86 0.26
CA VAL A 203 6.82 -13.51 -1.05
C VAL A 203 5.50 -13.49 -1.84
N PHE A 204 4.36 -13.56 -1.15
CA PHE A 204 3.03 -13.74 -1.76
C PHE A 204 2.54 -12.51 -2.52
N CYS A 205 2.78 -11.33 -1.96
CA CYS A 205 2.22 -10.07 -2.46
C CYS A 205 3.20 -9.25 -3.30
N HIS A 206 4.49 -9.62 -3.32
CA HIS A 206 5.53 -8.84 -3.99
C HIS A 206 6.25 -9.58 -5.13
N ASN A 207 5.76 -10.76 -5.52
CA ASN A 207 6.34 -11.58 -6.60
C ASN A 207 5.27 -12.24 -7.48
N THR A 208 5.71 -12.81 -8.58
CA THR A 208 4.84 -13.48 -9.56
C THR A 208 4.89 -14.99 -9.41
N GLU A 209 3.71 -15.60 -9.29
CA GLU A 209 3.54 -17.06 -9.10
C GLU A 209 4.51 -17.65 -8.06
N PRO A 210 4.45 -17.15 -6.81
CA PRO A 210 5.38 -17.55 -5.76
C PRO A 210 5.09 -18.96 -5.23
N ARG A 211 6.16 -19.71 -4.96
CA ARG A 211 6.16 -20.99 -4.26
C ARG A 211 7.09 -20.88 -3.05
N PRO A 212 6.57 -20.69 -1.83
CA PRO A 212 7.41 -20.58 -0.63
C PRO A 212 8.32 -21.79 -0.42
N GLY A 213 7.83 -23.00 -0.71
CA GLY A 213 8.63 -24.22 -0.65
C GLY A 213 9.06 -24.63 0.76
N ALA A 214 8.22 -24.38 1.76
CA ALA A 214 8.46 -24.79 3.14
C ALA A 214 8.57 -26.32 3.25
N ARG A 215 9.57 -26.79 3.99
CA ARG A 215 9.84 -28.21 4.23
C ARG A 215 9.58 -28.58 5.69
N ALA A 216 9.46 -29.89 5.94
CA ALA A 216 9.19 -30.43 7.26
C ALA A 216 10.33 -30.20 8.27
N ASP A 217 11.55 -29.95 7.78
CA ASP A 217 12.73 -29.61 8.58
C ASP A 217 12.86 -28.11 8.91
N GLY A 218 11.88 -27.29 8.51
CA GLY A 218 11.88 -25.85 8.70
C GLY A 218 12.63 -25.06 7.62
N SER A 219 13.32 -25.74 6.69
CA SER A 219 13.99 -25.08 5.56
C SER A 219 13.00 -24.62 4.49
N PHE A 220 13.46 -23.72 3.61
CA PHE A 220 12.72 -23.26 2.46
C PHE A 220 13.48 -23.53 1.15
N ALA A 221 12.76 -23.89 0.09
CA ALA A 221 13.23 -23.74 -1.28
C ALA A 221 12.28 -22.83 -2.04
N THR A 222 12.32 -21.56 -1.68
CA THR A 222 11.45 -20.57 -2.27
C THR A 222 11.82 -20.32 -3.72
N GLU A 223 10.82 -20.43 -4.58
CA GLU A 223 10.90 -20.14 -6.00
C GLU A 223 9.83 -19.11 -6.36
N VAL A 224 10.13 -18.27 -7.35
CA VAL A 224 9.18 -17.35 -7.95
C VAL A 224 9.29 -17.45 -9.46
N GLY A 225 8.18 -17.27 -10.16
CA GLY A 225 8.19 -17.23 -11.62
C GLY A 225 9.00 -16.05 -12.16
N GLU A 226 8.80 -14.88 -11.56
CA GLU A 226 9.51 -13.63 -11.80
C GLU A 226 9.49 -12.75 -10.54
N LEU A 227 10.57 -12.01 -10.27
CA LEU A 227 10.64 -11.04 -9.17
C LEU A 227 9.79 -9.81 -9.48
N GLY A 228 9.12 -9.29 -8.46
CA GLY A 228 8.18 -8.19 -8.62
C GLY A 228 6.82 -8.66 -9.16
N ILE A 229 5.89 -7.73 -9.27
CA ILE A 229 4.56 -8.01 -9.82
C ILE A 229 4.63 -7.86 -11.34
N ALA A 230 4.74 -9.00 -12.01
CA ALA A 230 4.91 -9.17 -13.43
C ALA A 230 3.59 -9.58 -14.12
N CYS A 231 3.62 -9.73 -15.44
CA CYS A 231 2.41 -9.95 -16.26
C CYS A 231 1.54 -11.10 -15.73
N GLU A 232 2.17 -12.23 -15.41
CA GLU A 232 1.47 -13.47 -15.04
C GLU A 232 0.87 -13.43 -13.63
N ALA A 233 1.20 -12.42 -12.80
CA ALA A 233 0.54 -12.23 -11.50
C ALA A 233 -0.93 -11.78 -11.66
N CYS A 234 -1.22 -11.03 -12.74
CA CYS A 234 -2.56 -10.55 -13.06
C CYS A 234 -3.24 -11.37 -14.17
N HIS A 235 -2.46 -11.96 -15.08
CA HIS A 235 -2.97 -12.70 -16.23
C HIS A 235 -3.00 -14.23 -16.03
N GLY A 236 -2.29 -14.72 -15.01
CA GLY A 236 -2.05 -16.14 -14.75
C GLY A 236 -0.90 -16.71 -15.59
N PRO A 237 -0.46 -17.96 -15.32
CA PRO A 237 0.58 -18.62 -16.09
C PRO A 237 0.22 -18.71 -17.59
N ALA A 238 1.11 -18.20 -18.45
CA ALA A 238 0.82 -17.96 -19.86
C ALA A 238 1.41 -19.01 -20.81
N GLY A 239 2.00 -20.10 -20.33
CA GLY A 239 2.59 -21.15 -21.16
C GLY A 239 1.63 -21.68 -22.23
N ALA A 240 0.42 -22.08 -21.82
CA ALA A 240 -0.60 -22.57 -22.74
C ALA A 240 -1.07 -21.49 -23.74
N HIS A 241 -1.10 -20.22 -23.33
CA HIS A 241 -1.40 -19.09 -24.20
C HIS A 241 -0.32 -18.91 -25.27
N VAL A 242 0.96 -18.89 -24.87
CA VAL A 242 2.09 -18.73 -25.78
C VAL A 242 2.17 -19.87 -26.79
N GLU A 243 2.03 -21.11 -26.33
CA GLU A 243 2.02 -22.30 -27.19
C GLU A 243 0.90 -22.22 -28.23
N ARG A 244 -0.32 -21.91 -27.78
CA ARG A 244 -1.47 -21.80 -28.68
C ARG A 244 -1.31 -20.67 -29.70
N HIS A 245 -0.75 -19.53 -29.29
CA HIS A 245 -0.53 -18.39 -30.19
C HIS A 245 0.81 -18.45 -30.97
N ALA A 246 1.60 -19.51 -30.82
CA ALA A 246 2.81 -19.70 -31.63
C ALA A 246 2.49 -19.88 -33.12
N ASN A 247 1.31 -20.41 -33.46
CA ASN A 247 0.86 -20.53 -34.84
C ASN A 247 0.44 -19.15 -35.42
N PRO A 248 1.16 -18.60 -36.42
CA PRO A 248 0.84 -17.29 -36.99
C PRO A 248 -0.52 -17.26 -37.70
N MET A 249 -0.95 -18.38 -38.30
CA MET A 249 -2.24 -18.45 -38.98
C MET A 249 -3.38 -18.38 -37.96
N ARG A 250 -3.25 -19.09 -36.83
CA ARG A 250 -4.21 -19.01 -35.73
C ARG A 250 -4.35 -17.59 -35.22
N ARG A 251 -3.23 -16.88 -35.00
CA ARG A 251 -3.26 -15.47 -34.56
C ARG A 251 -4.02 -14.55 -35.52
N ILE A 252 -3.92 -14.78 -36.83
CA ILE A 252 -4.66 -14.00 -37.83
C ILE A 252 -6.15 -14.34 -37.77
N LEU A 253 -6.50 -15.62 -37.72
CA LEU A 253 -7.88 -16.09 -37.69
C LEU A 253 -8.60 -15.65 -36.40
N ALA A 254 -7.95 -15.79 -35.25
CA ALA A 254 -8.47 -15.39 -33.94
C ALA A 254 -8.64 -13.87 -33.76
N ARG A 255 -8.02 -13.04 -34.63
CA ARG A 255 -8.26 -11.60 -34.69
C ARG A 255 -9.44 -11.24 -35.60
N ALA A 256 -9.74 -12.10 -36.58
CA ALA A 256 -10.77 -11.87 -37.59
C ALA A 256 -12.16 -12.31 -37.12
N GLU A 257 -12.22 -13.39 -36.34
CA GLU A 257 -13.31 -13.60 -35.40
C GLU A 257 -13.07 -12.60 -34.26
N VAL A 258 -14.07 -11.79 -33.90
CA VAL A 258 -14.06 -11.08 -32.61
C VAL A 258 -14.28 -12.14 -31.55
N ALA A 259 -13.29 -13.02 -31.37
CA ALA A 259 -13.39 -14.15 -30.48
C ALA A 259 -13.35 -13.58 -29.06
N ALA A 260 -14.44 -13.81 -28.32
CA ALA A 260 -14.42 -13.79 -26.87
C ALA A 260 -13.16 -14.51 -26.36
N ALA A 261 -12.62 -14.07 -25.22
CA ALA A 261 -11.40 -14.63 -24.63
C ALA A 261 -11.32 -16.14 -24.85
N ASP A 262 -10.27 -16.61 -25.53
CA ASP A 262 -10.12 -18.02 -25.92
C ASP A 262 -9.81 -18.95 -24.73
N GLY A 263 -9.98 -18.43 -23.51
CA GLY A 263 -9.78 -19.13 -22.25
C GLY A 263 -8.33 -19.46 -21.94
N SER A 264 -7.35 -19.09 -22.79
CA SER A 264 -5.96 -19.49 -22.60
C SER A 264 -5.19 -18.64 -21.58
N ILE A 265 -5.69 -17.44 -21.31
CA ILE A 265 -5.13 -16.49 -20.34
C ILE A 265 -6.26 -15.61 -19.80
N ALA A 266 -6.10 -15.06 -18.60
CA ALA A 266 -7.06 -14.09 -18.10
C ALA A 266 -6.89 -12.74 -18.82
N ASP A 267 -7.99 -12.15 -19.27
CA ASP A 267 -8.04 -10.75 -19.68
C ASP A 267 -8.86 -9.96 -18.66
N PRO A 268 -8.22 -9.20 -17.75
CA PRO A 268 -8.91 -8.42 -16.73
C PRO A 268 -9.95 -7.43 -17.28
N HIS A 269 -9.82 -6.97 -18.54
CA HIS A 269 -10.79 -6.08 -19.17
C HIS A 269 -12.07 -6.80 -19.63
N ALA A 270 -11.97 -8.10 -19.90
CA ALA A 270 -13.12 -8.92 -20.29
C ALA A 270 -13.89 -9.51 -19.09
N LEU A 271 -13.38 -9.35 -17.88
CA LEU A 271 -14.01 -9.84 -16.65
C LEU A 271 -15.03 -8.83 -16.10
N PRO A 272 -16.13 -9.31 -15.49
CA PRO A 272 -17.01 -8.44 -14.71
C PRO A 272 -16.22 -7.68 -13.62
N PRO A 273 -16.63 -6.45 -13.25
CA PRO A 273 -15.87 -5.61 -12.32
C PRO A 273 -15.50 -6.27 -10.99
N GLY A 274 -16.40 -7.06 -10.40
CA GLY A 274 -16.13 -7.86 -9.20
C GLY A 274 -14.99 -8.86 -9.41
N ARG A 275 -15.10 -9.69 -10.46
CA ARG A 275 -14.08 -10.70 -10.78
C ARG A 275 -12.73 -10.11 -11.18
N SER A 276 -12.72 -8.95 -11.85
CA SER A 276 -11.49 -8.22 -12.15
C SER A 276 -10.83 -7.69 -10.87
N SER A 277 -11.63 -7.19 -9.92
CA SER A 277 -11.15 -6.65 -8.64
C SER A 277 -10.55 -7.72 -7.72
N GLU A 278 -11.02 -8.97 -7.80
CA GLU A 278 -10.43 -10.11 -7.09
C GLU A 278 -8.94 -10.32 -7.44
N ILE A 279 -8.51 -9.99 -8.67
CA ILE A 279 -7.10 -10.05 -9.08
C ILE A 279 -6.26 -9.07 -8.26
N CYS A 280 -6.77 -7.85 -8.06
CA CYS A 280 -6.15 -6.85 -7.20
C CYS A 280 -6.21 -7.28 -5.72
N GLY A 281 -7.35 -7.83 -5.30
CA GLY A 281 -7.61 -8.33 -3.96
C GLY A 281 -6.70 -9.47 -3.50
N ARG A 282 -6.02 -10.18 -4.42
CA ARG A 282 -4.96 -11.15 -4.08
C ARG A 282 -3.85 -10.53 -3.23
N CYS A 283 -3.52 -9.25 -3.49
CA CYS A 283 -2.41 -8.51 -2.86
C CYS A 283 -2.87 -7.27 -2.08
N HIS A 284 -3.78 -6.47 -2.66
CA HIS A 284 -4.41 -5.30 -2.02
C HIS A 284 -5.63 -5.69 -1.15
N GLY A 285 -5.59 -6.90 -0.62
CA GLY A 285 -6.63 -7.46 0.23
C GLY A 285 -6.09 -8.58 1.11
N ASN A 286 -5.84 -8.26 2.38
CA ASN A 286 -5.44 -9.24 3.37
C ASN A 286 -6.47 -10.38 3.50
N ARG A 287 -5.99 -11.62 3.55
CA ARG A 287 -6.83 -12.81 3.32
C ARG A 287 -6.42 -13.99 4.19
N ILE A 288 -7.39 -14.84 4.48
CA ILE A 288 -7.19 -16.13 5.14
C ILE A 288 -7.25 -17.21 4.07
N ALA A 289 -6.15 -17.93 3.90
CA ALA A 289 -6.08 -19.07 3.00
C ALA A 289 -7.00 -20.21 3.46
N ARG A 290 -7.54 -20.98 2.50
CA ARG A 290 -8.31 -22.19 2.80
C ARG A 290 -7.43 -23.33 3.33
N ASP A 291 -6.23 -23.48 2.78
CA ASP A 291 -5.24 -24.46 3.21
C ASP A 291 -3.87 -23.79 3.36
N LEU A 292 -3.56 -23.37 4.59
CA LEU A 292 -2.29 -22.71 4.89
C LEU A 292 -1.09 -23.63 4.64
N ALA A 293 -1.23 -24.94 4.88
CA ALA A 293 -0.14 -25.89 4.68
C ALA A 293 0.17 -26.06 3.18
N GLN A 294 -0.85 -26.08 2.32
CA GLN A 294 -0.66 -26.04 0.87
C GLN A 294 0.01 -24.74 0.45
N VAL A 295 -0.48 -23.58 0.93
CA VAL A 295 0.08 -22.26 0.59
C VAL A 295 1.57 -22.18 0.88
N LEU A 296 1.99 -22.63 2.07
CA LEU A 296 3.39 -22.62 2.49
C LEU A 296 4.27 -23.60 1.70
N ARG A 297 3.70 -24.63 1.06
CA ARG A 297 4.49 -25.55 0.22
C ARG A 297 4.51 -25.12 -1.24
N GLU A 298 3.38 -24.69 -1.78
CA GLU A 298 3.13 -24.66 -3.22
C GLU A 298 2.70 -23.30 -3.75
N GLY A 299 2.33 -22.35 -2.88
CA GLY A 299 1.72 -21.07 -3.25
C GLY A 299 0.19 -21.09 -3.11
N ASP A 300 -0.45 -19.93 -3.32
CA ASP A 300 -1.88 -19.76 -3.04
C ASP A 300 -2.84 -20.44 -4.01
N GLY A 301 -2.33 -20.90 -5.17
CA GLY A 301 -3.12 -21.57 -6.20
C GLY A 301 -4.21 -20.70 -6.83
N PHE A 302 -4.22 -19.38 -6.57
CA PHE A 302 -5.15 -18.45 -7.19
C PHE A 302 -4.84 -18.33 -8.67
N LEU A 303 -5.86 -18.48 -9.50
CA LEU A 303 -5.74 -18.39 -10.93
C LEU A 303 -6.61 -17.23 -11.45
N PRO A 304 -6.02 -16.12 -11.97
CA PRO A 304 -6.78 -14.92 -12.32
C PRO A 304 -8.00 -15.17 -13.22
N GLY A 305 -9.16 -14.62 -12.89
CA GLY A 305 -10.42 -14.90 -13.59
C GLY A 305 -11.23 -16.05 -12.99
N GLU A 306 -10.63 -16.91 -12.18
CA GLU A 306 -11.36 -17.79 -11.26
C GLU A 306 -11.73 -17.05 -9.95
N PRO A 307 -12.73 -17.52 -9.19
CA PRO A 307 -13.11 -16.90 -7.92
C PRO A 307 -11.94 -16.93 -6.91
N LEU A 308 -11.53 -15.78 -6.38
CA LEU A 308 -10.55 -15.70 -5.28
C LEU A 308 -11.06 -16.45 -4.04
N ALA A 309 -12.39 -16.48 -3.88
CA ALA A 309 -13.09 -17.25 -2.88
C ALA A 309 -12.74 -18.75 -2.92
N ASP A 310 -12.28 -19.31 -4.04
CA ASP A 310 -11.99 -20.74 -4.16
C ASP A 310 -10.72 -21.15 -3.42
N VAL A 311 -9.82 -20.20 -3.12
CA VAL A 311 -8.53 -20.48 -2.44
C VAL A 311 -8.36 -19.70 -1.14
N SER A 312 -9.09 -18.60 -0.96
CA SER A 312 -8.98 -17.77 0.24
C SER A 312 -10.25 -16.96 0.48
N ARG A 313 -10.33 -16.27 1.62
CA ARG A 313 -11.38 -15.29 1.90
C ARG A 313 -10.80 -14.00 2.46
N PRO A 314 -11.40 -12.84 2.22
CA PRO A 314 -10.96 -11.58 2.82
C PRO A 314 -11.06 -11.61 4.35
N ILE A 315 -10.17 -10.88 5.00
CA ILE A 315 -10.23 -10.60 6.44
C ILE A 315 -11.15 -9.40 6.67
N PHE A 316 -12.07 -9.52 7.62
CA PHE A 316 -12.89 -8.44 8.19
C PHE A 316 -12.73 -8.41 9.71
N ALA A 317 -13.28 -7.38 10.38
CA ALA A 317 -13.14 -7.19 11.83
C ALA A 317 -13.57 -8.41 12.66
N ASP A 318 -14.61 -9.11 12.21
CA ASP A 318 -15.22 -10.29 12.84
C ASP A 318 -14.62 -11.62 12.35
N SER A 319 -13.60 -11.58 11.49
CA SER A 319 -12.98 -12.81 10.99
C SER A 319 -12.28 -13.58 12.10
N ALA A 320 -12.56 -14.88 12.17
CA ALA A 320 -11.90 -15.80 13.09
C ALA A 320 -10.87 -16.69 12.37
N ILE A 321 -9.86 -17.14 13.10
CA ILE A 321 -8.95 -18.23 12.69
C ILE A 321 -9.03 -19.34 13.75
N GLY A 322 -9.02 -20.59 13.31
CA GLY A 322 -9.05 -21.73 14.22
C GLY A 322 -7.87 -21.71 15.20
N GLY A 323 -8.15 -21.86 16.49
CA GLY A 323 -7.14 -21.85 17.54
C GLY A 323 -6.74 -20.46 18.04
N VAL A 324 -7.38 -19.39 17.57
CA VAL A 324 -7.21 -18.02 18.06
C VAL A 324 -8.53 -17.54 18.64
N ASP A 325 -8.56 -17.28 19.94
CA ASP A 325 -9.74 -16.76 20.63
C ASP A 325 -9.96 -15.26 20.35
N GLY A 326 -11.21 -14.80 20.42
CA GLY A 326 -11.58 -13.40 20.26
C GLY A 326 -11.71 -12.94 18.80
N ALA A 327 -11.52 -11.63 18.57
CA ALA A 327 -11.59 -10.99 17.27
C ALA A 327 -10.19 -10.47 16.87
N PRO A 328 -9.28 -11.35 16.40
CA PRO A 328 -7.85 -11.02 16.23
C PRO A 328 -7.57 -9.94 15.18
N PHE A 329 -8.57 -9.58 14.37
CA PHE A 329 -8.46 -8.56 13.34
C PHE A 329 -9.26 -7.30 13.61
N ALA A 330 -10.02 -7.22 14.72
CA ALA A 330 -10.89 -6.07 15.01
C ALA A 330 -10.11 -4.74 14.95
N GLU A 331 -8.92 -4.72 15.55
CA GLU A 331 -8.01 -3.57 15.57
C GLU A 331 -7.49 -3.14 14.18
N ARG A 332 -7.79 -3.87 13.10
CA ARG A 332 -7.41 -3.47 11.72
C ARG A 332 -8.52 -2.64 11.04
N PHE A 333 -9.64 -2.45 11.71
CA PHE A 333 -10.81 -1.76 11.21
C PHE A 333 -11.29 -0.71 12.21
N TRP A 334 -11.89 0.34 11.68
CA TRP A 334 -12.73 1.23 12.47
C TRP A 334 -14.02 0.54 12.91
N PRO A 335 -14.76 1.07 13.90
CA PRO A 335 -15.97 0.43 14.42
C PRO A 335 -17.10 0.22 13.41
N ASP A 336 -17.15 0.98 12.30
CA ASP A 336 -18.09 0.72 11.19
C ASP A 336 -17.63 -0.39 10.23
N GLY A 337 -16.50 -1.05 10.51
CA GLY A 337 -15.87 -2.05 9.66
C GLY A 337 -15.01 -1.47 8.53
N THR A 338 -14.85 -0.15 8.41
CA THR A 338 -13.94 0.44 7.42
C THR A 338 -12.50 0.07 7.77
N PRO A 339 -11.68 -0.43 6.82
CA PRO A 339 -10.27 -0.66 7.08
C PRO A 339 -9.53 0.64 7.43
N ARG A 340 -8.72 0.58 8.49
CA ARG A 340 -7.87 1.70 8.90
C ARG A 340 -6.43 1.58 8.43
N LEU A 341 -6.06 0.49 7.76
CA LEU A 341 -4.71 0.21 7.26
C LEU A 341 -4.71 0.02 5.73
N SER A 342 -3.61 0.37 5.06
CA SER A 342 -3.40 0.02 3.63
C SER A 342 -3.27 -1.49 3.42
N ALA A 343 -3.33 -1.95 2.16
CA ALA A 343 -3.44 -3.38 1.81
C ALA A 343 -4.77 -4.02 2.25
N TYR A 344 -5.78 -3.18 2.47
CA TYR A 344 -7.18 -3.54 2.69
C TYR A 344 -8.12 -2.79 1.73
N GLU A 345 -7.59 -2.22 0.63
CA GLU A 345 -8.38 -1.45 -0.33
C GLU A 345 -9.48 -2.31 -0.95
N TYR A 346 -9.22 -3.61 -1.15
CA TYR A 346 -10.24 -4.56 -1.63
C TYR A 346 -11.40 -4.70 -0.63
N GLN A 347 -11.13 -4.88 0.66
CA GLN A 347 -12.17 -4.94 1.69
C GLN A 347 -12.99 -3.66 1.75
N ALA A 348 -12.34 -2.51 1.63
CA ALA A 348 -13.01 -1.22 1.62
C ALA A 348 -13.92 -1.07 0.38
N LEU A 349 -13.48 -1.56 -0.79
CA LEU A 349 -14.31 -1.64 -2.00
C LEU A 349 -15.52 -2.55 -1.79
N LEU A 350 -15.35 -3.74 -1.19
CA LEU A 350 -16.45 -4.66 -0.89
C LEU A 350 -17.53 -4.03 0.02
N LEU A 351 -17.13 -3.13 0.92
CA LEU A 351 -18.03 -2.39 1.81
C LEU A 351 -18.69 -1.17 1.15
N SER A 352 -18.31 -0.84 -0.09
CA SER A 352 -18.84 0.32 -0.81
C SER A 352 -20.19 -0.01 -1.44
N PRO A 353 -21.24 0.80 -1.22
CA PRO A 353 -22.56 0.55 -1.83
C PRO A 353 -22.55 0.50 -3.36
N CYS A 354 -21.56 1.11 -4.02
CA CYS A 354 -21.42 1.11 -5.47
C CYS A 354 -20.74 -0.13 -6.05
N HIS A 355 -20.16 -1.02 -5.24
CA HIS A 355 -19.52 -2.24 -5.74
C HIS A 355 -20.54 -3.29 -6.24
N GLN A 356 -21.72 -3.37 -5.61
CA GLN A 356 -22.88 -4.24 -5.96
C GLN A 356 -22.48 -5.55 -6.66
N GLU A 357 -21.88 -6.48 -5.89
CA GLU A 357 -21.44 -7.78 -6.41
C GLU A 357 -22.55 -8.48 -7.20
N GLY A 358 -22.26 -8.87 -8.45
CA GLY A 358 -23.14 -9.72 -9.27
C GLY A 358 -24.11 -8.98 -10.21
N GLU A 359 -24.26 -7.66 -10.13
CA GLU A 359 -25.22 -6.92 -10.99
C GLU A 359 -24.65 -6.51 -12.37
N GLY A 360 -23.44 -6.96 -12.73
CA GLY A 360 -22.82 -6.67 -14.03
C GLY A 360 -22.46 -5.18 -14.27
N GLY A 361 -22.95 -4.26 -13.44
CA GLY A 361 -22.69 -2.82 -13.48
C GLY A 361 -22.13 -2.23 -12.17
N GLY A 362 -21.69 -3.07 -11.24
CA GLY A 362 -21.01 -2.63 -10.02
C GLY A 362 -19.60 -2.09 -10.27
N LEU A 363 -19.11 -1.21 -9.40
CA LEU A 363 -17.78 -0.60 -9.49
C LEU A 363 -16.66 -1.61 -9.16
N GLY A 364 -15.60 -1.67 -9.96
CA GLY A 364 -14.38 -2.42 -9.68
C GLY A 364 -13.11 -1.58 -9.71
N CYS A 365 -11.98 -2.17 -9.36
CA CYS A 365 -10.67 -1.49 -9.36
C CYS A 365 -10.31 -0.91 -10.75
N GLY A 366 -10.63 -1.64 -11.82
CA GLY A 366 -10.35 -1.27 -13.21
C GLY A 366 -11.12 -0.07 -13.74
N ASP A 367 -12.20 0.34 -13.06
CA ASP A 367 -12.96 1.55 -13.43
C ASP A 367 -12.20 2.83 -13.12
N CYS A 368 -11.30 2.79 -12.13
CA CYS A 368 -10.48 3.91 -11.67
C CYS A 368 -8.99 3.74 -12.01
N HIS A 369 -8.48 2.52 -11.98
CA HIS A 369 -7.06 2.19 -12.20
C HIS A 369 -6.85 1.52 -13.56
N SER A 370 -5.67 1.71 -14.14
CA SER A 370 -5.23 0.96 -15.32
C SER A 370 -3.82 0.44 -15.13
N MET A 371 -3.61 -0.84 -15.40
CA MET A 371 -2.30 -1.47 -15.26
C MET A 371 -1.36 -1.16 -16.44
N HIS A 372 -1.92 -0.70 -17.55
CA HIS A 372 -1.18 -0.31 -18.76
C HIS A 372 -1.55 1.10 -19.20
N ALA A 373 -0.61 1.78 -19.87
CA ALA A 373 -0.77 3.14 -20.39
C ALA A 373 -1.19 4.22 -19.35
N SER A 374 -1.04 3.96 -18.04
CA SER A 374 -1.25 4.93 -16.97
C SER A 374 0.07 5.50 -16.44
N GLU A 375 -0.04 6.54 -15.62
CA GLU A 375 1.10 7.03 -14.84
C GLU A 375 1.57 5.96 -13.85
N PRO A 376 2.89 5.72 -13.71
CA PRO A 376 3.43 4.70 -12.80
C PRO A 376 2.96 4.80 -11.35
N SER A 377 2.77 6.02 -10.85
CA SER A 377 2.36 6.28 -9.47
C SER A 377 0.85 6.15 -9.32
N MET A 378 0.41 5.31 -8.38
CA MET A 378 -0.99 4.95 -8.11
C MET A 378 -1.77 4.32 -9.27
N GLN A 379 -1.27 4.42 -10.51
CA GLN A 379 -1.85 3.84 -11.71
C GLN A 379 -3.32 4.22 -11.93
N VAL A 380 -3.72 5.41 -11.45
CA VAL A 380 -5.04 5.99 -11.69
C VAL A 380 -5.12 6.43 -13.14
N ARG A 381 -6.22 6.08 -13.82
CA ARG A 381 -6.45 6.46 -15.21
C ARG A 381 -6.51 7.98 -15.34
N ALA A 382 -5.98 8.50 -16.45
CA ALA A 382 -5.94 9.95 -16.68
C ALA A 382 -7.35 10.59 -16.72
N ASP A 383 -8.34 9.86 -17.24
CA ASP A 383 -9.75 10.25 -17.35
C ASP A 383 -10.55 10.05 -16.04
N ARG A 384 -9.92 9.54 -14.98
CA ARG A 384 -10.56 9.21 -13.69
C ARG A 384 -9.91 9.90 -12.49
N ARG A 385 -9.23 11.04 -12.70
CA ARG A 385 -8.62 11.81 -11.60
C ARG A 385 -9.64 12.73 -10.92
N GLY A 386 -9.61 12.80 -9.59
CA GLY A 386 -10.53 13.61 -8.78
C GLY A 386 -11.99 13.29 -9.12
N ASP A 387 -12.83 14.32 -9.25
CA ASP A 387 -14.27 14.18 -9.52
C ASP A 387 -14.59 13.46 -10.84
N ALA A 388 -13.62 13.35 -11.77
CA ALA A 388 -13.83 12.60 -13.00
C ALA A 388 -14.02 11.09 -12.75
N ALA A 389 -13.55 10.57 -11.62
CA ALA A 389 -13.82 9.19 -11.18
C ALA A 389 -15.31 8.95 -10.96
N CYS A 390 -16.02 9.92 -10.38
CA CYS A 390 -17.41 9.77 -9.95
C CYS A 390 -18.40 10.06 -11.09
N ARG A 391 -18.05 10.98 -11.99
CA ARG A 391 -18.90 11.47 -13.09
C ARG A 391 -19.36 10.41 -14.10
N GLY A 392 -18.71 9.25 -14.15
CA GLY A 392 -19.11 8.15 -15.02
C GLY A 392 -20.43 7.50 -14.60
N CYS A 393 -20.73 7.51 -13.30
CA CYS A 393 -21.91 6.86 -12.72
C CYS A 393 -22.87 7.86 -12.06
N HIS A 394 -22.36 9.00 -11.59
CA HIS A 394 -23.15 10.05 -10.95
C HIS A 394 -23.48 11.18 -11.92
N ASP A 395 -24.78 11.45 -12.08
CA ASP A 395 -25.27 12.58 -12.86
C ASP A 395 -25.03 13.90 -12.13
N MET A 396 -24.04 14.66 -12.59
CA MET A 396 -23.71 15.95 -12.00
C MET A 396 -24.81 16.99 -12.16
N SER A 397 -25.73 16.84 -13.12
CA SER A 397 -26.87 17.74 -13.27
C SER A 397 -27.92 17.56 -12.17
N ALA A 398 -27.95 16.37 -11.54
CA ALA A 398 -28.80 16.07 -10.39
C ALA A 398 -28.18 16.50 -9.05
N ILE A 399 -26.90 16.90 -9.04
CA ILE A 399 -26.19 17.36 -7.84
C ILE A 399 -26.18 18.89 -7.81
N PRO A 400 -26.81 19.54 -6.83
CA PRO A 400 -26.80 20.99 -6.73
C PRO A 400 -25.38 21.55 -6.66
N ALA A 401 -25.14 22.73 -7.25
CA ALA A 401 -23.86 23.43 -7.12
C ALA A 401 -23.50 23.76 -5.66
N THR A 402 -24.48 23.73 -4.76
CA THR A 402 -24.31 23.91 -3.31
C THR A 402 -24.00 22.61 -2.58
N HIS A 403 -23.96 21.45 -3.25
CA HIS A 403 -23.67 20.16 -2.62
C HIS A 403 -22.31 20.21 -1.91
N GLY A 404 -22.28 19.75 -0.67
CA GLY A 404 -21.13 19.85 0.21
C GLY A 404 -20.92 21.26 0.81
N GLY A 405 -21.50 22.32 0.28
CA GLY A 405 -21.41 23.68 0.86
C GLY A 405 -20.06 24.40 0.65
N HIS A 406 -19.25 23.97 -0.32
CA HIS A 406 -17.91 24.51 -0.56
C HIS A 406 -17.86 25.30 -1.87
N PRO A 407 -17.35 26.56 -1.87
CA PRO A 407 -17.37 27.41 -3.06
C PRO A 407 -16.43 26.91 -4.18
N GLN A 408 -15.23 26.42 -3.85
CA GLN A 408 -14.27 25.72 -4.75
C GLN A 408 -13.25 24.93 -3.91
N GLY A 409 -12.54 23.95 -4.51
CA GLY A 409 -11.35 23.32 -3.93
C GLY A 409 -11.57 22.07 -3.10
N VAL A 410 -12.82 21.58 -3.00
CA VAL A 410 -13.18 20.30 -2.38
C VAL A 410 -13.91 19.45 -3.41
N GLY A 411 -13.40 18.25 -3.67
CA GLY A 411 -13.93 17.29 -4.62
C GLY A 411 -14.69 16.14 -3.96
N CYS A 412 -15.26 15.27 -4.80
CA CYS A 412 -16.04 14.12 -4.35
C CYS A 412 -15.23 13.20 -3.42
N THR A 413 -13.97 12.96 -3.75
CA THR A 413 -13.08 12.06 -3.00
C THR A 413 -12.71 12.62 -1.62
N ASP A 414 -12.78 13.93 -1.42
CA ASP A 414 -12.40 14.52 -0.13
C ASP A 414 -13.42 14.17 0.97
N CYS A 415 -14.70 14.01 0.61
CA CYS A 415 -15.78 13.65 1.54
C CYS A 415 -16.15 12.17 1.48
N HIS A 416 -16.22 11.60 0.27
CA HIS A 416 -16.72 10.23 0.07
C HIS A 416 -15.63 9.15 0.18
N MET A 417 -14.36 9.54 0.17
CA MET A 417 -13.20 8.68 0.33
C MET A 417 -12.20 9.33 1.31
N PRO A 418 -12.64 9.60 2.55
CA PRO A 418 -11.86 10.45 3.47
C PRO A 418 -10.51 9.81 3.80
N ARG A 419 -9.53 10.65 4.13
CA ARG A 419 -8.19 10.21 4.54
C ARG A 419 -8.19 9.64 5.96
N ILE A 420 -8.74 8.45 6.12
CA ILE A 420 -8.89 7.75 7.40
C ILE A 420 -8.16 6.40 7.42
N THR A 421 -7.28 6.17 6.47
CA THR A 421 -6.49 4.94 6.35
C THR A 421 -5.01 5.30 6.52
N TYR A 422 -4.27 4.58 7.34
CA TYR A 422 -2.84 4.73 7.48
C TYR A 422 -2.08 3.72 6.61
N GLY A 423 -1.08 4.21 5.89
CA GLY A 423 -0.21 3.36 5.11
C GLY A 423 0.95 4.16 4.56
N LEU A 424 2.11 3.51 4.42
CA LEU A 424 3.32 4.16 3.89
C LEU A 424 3.71 5.45 4.65
N VAL A 425 3.54 5.44 5.98
CA VAL A 425 3.88 6.53 6.90
C VAL A 425 3.13 7.85 6.63
N GLN A 426 1.88 7.77 6.14
CA GLN A 426 1.02 8.92 5.87
C GLN A 426 -0.47 8.56 5.89
N GLY A 427 -1.33 9.58 5.92
CA GLY A 427 -2.78 9.43 5.71
C GLY A 427 -3.13 9.16 4.24
N MET A 428 -3.85 8.07 3.99
CA MET A 428 -4.33 7.61 2.70
C MET A 428 -5.86 7.68 2.64
N ILE A 429 -6.38 7.89 1.43
CA ILE A 429 -7.83 7.85 1.19
C ILE A 429 -8.37 6.45 1.48
N SER A 430 -9.53 6.38 2.13
CA SER A 430 -10.27 5.15 2.25
C SER A 430 -10.86 4.76 0.90
N HIS A 431 -10.79 3.47 0.57
CA HIS A 431 -11.47 2.92 -0.61
C HIS A 431 -12.91 2.48 -0.30
N ARG A 432 -13.42 2.79 0.90
CA ARG A 432 -14.85 2.69 1.21
C ARG A 432 -15.54 3.96 0.73
N ILE A 433 -16.16 3.86 -0.43
CA ILE A 433 -16.88 4.97 -1.05
C ILE A 433 -18.27 5.04 -0.42
N ALA A 434 -18.51 6.01 0.46
CA ALA A 434 -19.77 6.15 1.18
C ALA A 434 -20.11 7.63 1.43
N SER A 435 -21.38 7.93 1.72
CA SER A 435 -21.75 9.26 2.22
C SER A 435 -21.26 9.43 3.67
N PRO A 436 -20.58 10.54 4.01
CA PRO A 436 -20.16 10.78 5.39
C PRO A 436 -21.36 10.95 6.32
N ASP A 437 -21.23 10.54 7.58
CA ASP A 437 -22.24 10.73 8.62
C ASP A 437 -21.59 11.08 9.97
N PRO A 438 -21.08 12.30 10.18
CA PRO A 438 -20.46 12.73 11.44
C PRO A 438 -21.44 12.65 12.62
N GLY A 439 -22.75 12.69 12.38
CA GLY A 439 -23.77 12.56 13.43
C GLY A 439 -23.75 11.19 14.10
N ALA A 440 -23.45 10.13 13.35
CA ALA A 440 -23.30 8.77 13.89
C ALA A 440 -22.07 8.60 14.81
N TRP A 441 -21.15 9.58 14.79
CA TRP A 441 -19.86 9.54 15.49
C TRP A 441 -19.76 10.54 16.66
N VAL A 442 -20.82 11.29 16.95
CA VAL A 442 -20.86 12.23 18.08
C VAL A 442 -20.79 11.46 19.40
N GLY A 443 -19.89 11.86 20.31
CA GLY A 443 -19.69 11.20 21.60
C GLY A 443 -18.83 9.93 21.53
N ARG A 444 -18.20 9.68 20.38
CA ARG A 444 -17.22 8.61 20.20
C ARG A 444 -15.84 9.19 20.00
N ASP A 445 -14.81 8.44 20.34
CA ASP A 445 -13.40 8.86 20.23
C ASP A 445 -12.56 7.84 19.46
N ASP A 446 -13.18 6.87 18.79
CA ASP A 446 -12.55 5.67 18.24
C ASP A 446 -12.46 5.62 16.70
N GLN A 447 -12.78 6.72 16.00
CA GLN A 447 -12.63 6.82 14.54
C GLN A 447 -12.69 8.29 14.05
N PRO A 448 -11.81 8.74 13.13
CA PRO A 448 -11.93 10.04 12.47
C PRO A 448 -13.05 10.10 11.41
N ASP A 449 -13.59 11.28 11.15
CA ASP A 449 -14.64 11.50 10.13
C ASP A 449 -14.21 12.45 9.01
N ALA A 450 -14.91 12.41 7.87
CA ALA A 450 -14.56 13.19 6.69
C ALA A 450 -14.54 14.71 6.92
N CYS A 451 -15.39 15.22 7.82
CA CYS A 451 -15.56 16.65 8.03
C CYS A 451 -14.46 17.21 8.91
N THR A 452 -14.22 16.63 10.09
CA THR A 452 -13.27 17.17 11.08
C THR A 452 -11.80 16.96 10.70
N GLN A 453 -11.55 16.11 9.70
CA GLN A 453 -10.23 15.94 9.07
C GLN A 453 -9.80 17.17 8.25
N CYS A 454 -10.72 17.94 7.68
CA CYS A 454 -10.43 19.27 7.14
C CYS A 454 -10.80 20.37 8.14
N HIS A 455 -11.92 20.20 8.84
CA HIS A 455 -12.40 21.15 9.82
C HIS A 455 -11.75 20.97 11.20
N VAL A 456 -10.42 21.12 11.24
CA VAL A 456 -9.59 20.79 12.41
C VAL A 456 -9.82 21.71 13.62
N ASP A 457 -10.53 22.82 13.46
CA ASP A 457 -11.01 23.72 14.52
C ASP A 457 -12.46 23.42 14.98
N ARG A 458 -13.07 22.32 14.54
CA ARG A 458 -14.49 22.01 14.81
C ARG A 458 -14.72 20.67 15.49
N SER A 459 -15.91 20.55 16.06
CA SER A 459 -16.48 19.33 16.65
C SER A 459 -17.29 18.53 15.62
N ARG A 460 -17.54 17.26 15.89
CA ARG A 460 -18.45 16.41 15.09
C ARG A 460 -19.89 16.89 15.17
N ARG A 461 -20.29 17.41 16.34
CA ARG A 461 -21.60 18.06 16.51
C ARG A 461 -21.78 19.21 15.52
N TRP A 462 -20.78 20.08 15.39
CA TRP A 462 -20.81 21.16 14.40
C TRP A 462 -20.96 20.61 12.97
N ALA A 463 -20.23 19.53 12.64
CA ALA A 463 -20.28 18.92 11.31
C ALA A 463 -21.67 18.33 11.01
N ALA A 464 -22.27 17.61 11.96
CA ALA A 464 -23.62 17.06 11.85
C ALA A 464 -24.68 18.16 11.66
N GLU A 465 -24.58 19.26 12.43
CA GLU A 465 -25.47 20.41 12.25
C GLU A 465 -25.25 21.13 10.92
N ALA A 466 -24.00 21.20 10.44
CA ALA A 466 -23.69 21.79 9.13
C ALA A 466 -24.30 20.96 8.00
N MET A 467 -24.21 19.64 8.07
CA MET A 467 -24.87 18.75 7.11
C MET A 467 -26.38 18.94 7.09
N ALA A 468 -27.03 19.03 8.25
CA ALA A 468 -28.46 19.30 8.34
C ALA A 468 -28.83 20.66 7.74
N ARG A 469 -28.04 21.72 7.99
CA ARG A 469 -28.26 23.06 7.40
C ARG A 469 -28.11 23.08 5.88
N LEU A 470 -27.27 22.20 5.33
CA LEU A 470 -27.02 22.05 3.90
C LEU A 470 -27.98 21.05 3.22
N ASP A 471 -28.98 20.54 3.95
CA ASP A 471 -29.91 19.51 3.48
C ASP A 471 -29.20 18.24 2.96
N LEU A 472 -28.08 17.90 3.58
CA LEU A 472 -27.32 16.68 3.28
C LEU A 472 -27.81 15.52 4.15
N ARG A 473 -27.82 14.32 3.57
CA ARG A 473 -28.18 13.09 4.29
C ARG A 473 -27.15 12.78 5.39
N GLY A 474 -27.62 12.57 6.61
CA GLY A 474 -26.83 12.15 7.76
C GLY A 474 -27.70 12.00 9.00
N SER A 475 -27.16 11.39 10.04
CA SER A 475 -27.81 11.30 11.34
C SER A 475 -27.82 12.68 12.01
N PRO A 476 -28.92 13.08 12.67
CA PRO A 476 -28.90 14.28 13.48
C PRO A 476 -27.93 14.09 14.66
N PRO A 477 -27.29 15.15 15.16
CA PRO A 477 -26.50 15.02 16.38
C PRO A 477 -27.44 14.55 17.51
N ALA A 478 -27.10 13.45 18.18
CA ALA A 478 -27.91 12.93 19.28
C ALA A 478 -28.11 14.02 20.35
N ALA A 479 -29.36 14.20 20.79
CA ALA A 479 -29.76 15.29 21.66
C ALA A 479 -29.15 15.19 23.07
N ASP A 480 -28.82 13.97 23.48
CA ASP A 480 -28.26 13.56 24.77
C ASP A 480 -26.77 13.17 24.69
N ALA A 481 -26.18 13.13 23.49
CA ALA A 481 -24.74 12.92 23.34
C ALA A 481 -23.95 14.18 23.73
N GLU A 482 -23.85 14.43 25.04
CA GLU A 482 -22.87 15.37 25.57
C GLU A 482 -21.48 14.74 25.41
N ASP A 483 -20.76 15.18 24.38
CA ASP A 483 -19.32 14.99 24.34
C ASP A 483 -18.68 16.14 25.12
N GLU A 484 -18.46 15.93 26.43
CA GLU A 484 -17.80 16.91 27.29
C GLU A 484 -16.48 17.35 26.65
N ALA A 485 -15.73 16.44 26.02
CA ALA A 485 -14.43 16.74 25.44
C ALA A 485 -14.55 17.69 24.23
N GLU A 486 -15.46 17.41 23.30
CA GLU A 486 -15.73 18.27 22.14
C GLU A 486 -16.40 19.60 22.50
N SER A 487 -16.86 19.79 23.74
CA SER A 487 -17.34 21.09 24.23
C SER A 487 -16.19 22.11 24.43
N TRP A 488 -14.94 21.64 24.50
CA TRP A 488 -13.79 22.49 24.78
C TRP A 488 -12.56 22.27 23.93
N ALA A 489 -12.54 21.27 23.06
CA ALA A 489 -11.52 21.07 22.05
C ALA A 489 -12.15 20.62 20.72
N SER A 490 -11.45 20.85 19.62
CA SER A 490 -11.85 20.30 18.32
C SER A 490 -11.57 18.80 18.26
N ARG A 491 -12.24 18.10 17.33
CA ARG A 491 -12.04 16.65 17.18
C ARG A 491 -10.61 16.29 16.82
N ALA A 492 -9.99 17.06 15.91
CA ALA A 492 -8.60 16.84 15.52
C ALA A 492 -7.63 17.01 16.70
N LEU A 493 -7.88 17.95 17.61
CA LEU A 493 -7.05 18.14 18.79
C LEU A 493 -7.22 17.01 19.82
N LEU A 494 -8.46 16.53 20.00
CA LEU A 494 -8.73 15.36 20.83
C LEU A 494 -8.06 14.10 20.28
N ASP A 495 -8.16 13.87 18.96
CA ASP A 495 -7.49 12.73 18.29
C ASP A 495 -5.97 12.83 18.41
N LEU A 496 -5.39 14.03 18.26
CA LEU A 496 -3.93 14.24 18.35
C LEU A 496 -3.35 13.98 19.74
N TYR A 497 -4.11 14.25 20.81
CA TYR A 497 -3.61 14.16 22.19
C TYR A 497 -4.11 12.93 22.96
N GLY A 498 -5.27 12.38 22.60
CA GLY A 498 -5.88 11.27 23.35
C GLY A 498 -6.33 10.08 22.49
N GLY A 499 -6.23 10.18 21.16
CA GLY A 499 -6.52 9.06 20.27
C GLY A 499 -5.43 7.99 20.29
N ASP A 500 -5.73 6.85 19.69
CA ASP A 500 -4.73 5.80 19.45
C ASP A 500 -3.58 6.31 18.54
N PRO A 501 -2.46 5.57 18.41
CA PRO A 501 -1.32 6.00 17.59
C PRO A 501 -1.69 6.32 16.13
N LEU A 502 -2.64 5.60 15.55
CA LEU A 502 -3.09 5.78 14.17
C LEU A 502 -3.94 7.05 14.05
N GLN A 503 -4.86 7.29 14.98
CA GLN A 503 -5.62 8.54 15.07
C GLN A 503 -4.71 9.74 15.22
N ARG A 504 -3.67 9.66 16.06
CA ARG A 504 -2.69 10.73 16.25
C ARG A 504 -1.91 11.04 14.96
N VAL A 505 -1.48 10.01 14.23
CA VAL A 505 -0.85 10.20 12.91
C VAL A 505 -1.82 10.84 11.92
N LEU A 506 -3.07 10.38 11.84
CA LEU A 506 -4.06 10.95 10.94
C LEU A 506 -4.43 12.40 11.31
N ALA A 507 -4.49 12.73 12.60
CA ALA A 507 -4.68 14.10 13.06
C ALA A 507 -3.50 15.00 12.69
N ALA A 508 -2.26 14.51 12.82
CA ALA A 508 -1.08 15.23 12.38
C ALA A 508 -1.07 15.45 10.84
N ASP A 509 -1.42 14.43 10.05
CA ASP A 509 -1.60 14.54 8.60
C ASP A 509 -2.68 15.58 8.26
N ALA A 510 -3.83 15.51 8.93
CA ALA A 510 -4.93 16.45 8.77
C ALA A 510 -4.50 17.89 9.01
N LEU A 511 -3.80 18.15 10.11
CA LEU A 511 -3.28 19.46 10.50
C LEU A 511 -2.20 19.99 9.54
N SER A 512 -1.50 19.12 8.80
CA SER A 512 -0.49 19.54 7.82
C SER A 512 -1.10 20.14 6.54
N ARG A 513 -2.33 19.76 6.19
CA ARG A 513 -2.91 20.06 4.88
C ARG A 513 -3.20 21.55 4.71
N ALA A 514 -3.05 22.02 3.47
CA ALA A 514 -3.43 23.39 3.12
C ALA A 514 -4.94 23.66 3.26
N SER A 515 -5.77 22.62 3.17
CA SER A 515 -7.23 22.69 3.34
C SER A 515 -7.70 22.71 4.79
N ALA A 516 -6.81 22.51 5.77
CA ALA A 516 -7.18 22.42 7.17
C ALA A 516 -7.62 23.78 7.72
N THR A 517 -8.79 23.83 8.36
CA THR A 517 -9.32 25.06 8.95
C THR A 517 -8.73 25.30 10.34
N ALA A 518 -7.69 26.12 10.39
CA ALA A 518 -7.17 26.81 11.56
C ALA A 518 -5.98 27.67 11.09
N PRO A 519 -5.67 28.80 11.75
CA PRO A 519 -4.47 29.57 11.47
C PRO A 519 -3.21 28.68 11.47
N PRO A 520 -2.28 28.84 10.50
CA PRO A 520 -1.06 28.02 10.42
C PRO A 520 -0.26 27.94 11.73
N ARG A 521 -0.09 29.08 12.43
CA ARG A 521 0.60 29.12 13.74
C ARG A 521 -0.09 28.30 14.82
N GLU A 522 -1.42 28.32 14.85
CA GLU A 522 -2.20 27.56 15.82
C GLU A 522 -2.08 26.05 15.56
N ARG A 523 -2.16 25.64 14.28
CA ARG A 523 -1.93 24.24 13.90
C ARG A 523 -0.53 23.76 14.28
N MET A 524 0.50 24.56 14.01
CA MET A 524 1.87 24.22 14.41
C MET A 524 2.02 24.13 15.93
N ALA A 525 1.42 25.06 16.70
CA ALA A 525 1.46 25.00 18.16
C ALA A 525 0.82 23.70 18.70
N TRP A 526 -0.30 23.25 18.11
CA TRP A 526 -0.91 21.98 18.48
C TRP A 526 -0.02 20.78 18.16
N LEU A 527 0.60 20.76 16.99
CA LEU A 527 1.49 19.69 16.52
C LEU A 527 2.76 19.54 17.37
N VAL A 528 3.28 20.63 17.96
CA VAL A 528 4.51 20.59 18.77
C VAL A 528 4.39 19.63 19.95
N GLY A 529 3.21 19.50 20.57
CA GLY A 529 3.01 18.52 21.65
C GLY A 529 3.17 17.06 21.20
N ALA A 530 2.82 16.76 19.95
CA ALA A 530 2.95 15.41 19.37
C ALA A 530 4.40 15.06 18.95
N LEU A 531 5.35 15.99 19.05
CA LEU A 531 6.77 15.69 18.90
C LEU A 531 7.32 14.92 20.11
N GLU A 532 6.64 14.95 21.25
CA GLU A 532 7.04 14.21 22.45
C GLU A 532 6.45 12.81 22.52
N ASP A 533 5.70 12.39 21.50
CA ASP A 533 4.96 11.14 21.50
C ASP A 533 5.85 9.90 21.71
N GLU A 534 5.33 8.88 22.39
CA GLU A 534 6.05 7.62 22.59
C GLU A 534 6.19 6.82 21.29
N TYR A 535 5.33 7.07 20.29
CA TYR A 535 5.38 6.42 18.97
C TYR A 535 6.23 7.25 18.00
N PRO A 536 7.37 6.73 17.51
CA PRO A 536 8.20 7.48 16.57
C PRO A 536 7.46 7.83 15.26
N ALA A 537 6.50 7.01 14.83
CA ALA A 537 5.64 7.31 13.68
C ALA A 537 4.79 8.57 13.89
N VAL A 538 4.24 8.78 15.09
CA VAL A 538 3.49 10.02 15.43
C VAL A 538 4.44 11.21 15.41
N ARG A 539 5.62 11.09 16.02
CA ARG A 539 6.65 12.14 16.01
C ARG A 539 7.10 12.51 14.60
N PHE A 540 7.26 11.52 13.73
CA PHE A 540 7.61 11.74 12.33
C PHE A 540 6.50 12.49 11.59
N ALA A 541 5.25 12.06 11.74
CA ALA A 541 4.08 12.72 11.14
C ALA A 541 3.95 14.17 11.64
N ALA A 542 4.08 14.40 12.95
CA ALA A 542 4.02 15.72 13.55
C ALA A 542 5.17 16.63 13.09
N GLY A 543 6.41 16.12 13.06
CA GLY A 543 7.58 16.88 12.58
C GLY A 543 7.44 17.32 11.13
N ARG A 544 7.00 16.40 10.25
CA ARG A 544 6.70 16.73 8.85
C ARG A 544 5.55 17.72 8.73
N ALA A 545 4.52 17.59 9.55
CA ALA A 545 3.39 18.51 9.56
C ALA A 545 3.81 19.93 9.96
N VAL A 546 4.62 20.08 11.02
CA VAL A 546 5.19 21.39 11.42
C VAL A 546 6.04 21.97 10.30
N ALA A 547 6.94 21.17 9.71
CA ALA A 547 7.79 21.63 8.61
C ALA A 547 6.97 22.09 7.39
N ALA A 548 5.99 21.30 6.96
CA ALA A 548 5.14 21.60 5.81
C ALA A 548 4.30 22.86 6.03
N VAL A 549 3.71 23.02 7.21
CA VAL A 549 2.92 24.21 7.55
C VAL A 549 3.82 25.44 7.63
N ALA A 550 5.00 25.34 8.27
CA ALA A 550 5.95 26.43 8.40
C ALA A 550 6.45 26.91 7.03
N GLU A 551 6.80 25.99 6.14
CA GLU A 551 7.22 26.31 4.77
C GLU A 551 6.09 27.00 4.00
N ALA A 552 4.89 26.42 4.01
CA ALA A 552 3.73 26.95 3.29
C ALA A 552 3.28 28.33 3.81
N SER A 553 3.47 28.63 5.10
CA SER A 553 3.11 29.92 5.70
C SER A 553 4.27 30.92 5.78
N GLY A 554 5.48 30.58 5.31
CA GLY A 554 6.65 31.46 5.34
C GLY A 554 7.27 31.68 6.72
N GLU A 555 7.07 30.76 7.66
CA GLU A 555 7.59 30.80 9.03
C GLU A 555 9.03 30.26 9.09
N ALA A 556 9.97 31.03 8.54
CA ALA A 556 11.36 30.59 8.32
C ALA A 556 12.10 30.17 9.60
N GLU A 557 11.83 30.83 10.74
CA GLU A 557 12.43 30.48 12.03
C GLU A 557 11.94 29.12 12.54
N VAL A 558 10.64 28.85 12.40
CA VAL A 558 10.04 27.56 12.76
C VAL A 558 10.59 26.47 11.85
N ALA A 559 10.64 26.72 10.53
CA ALA A 559 11.19 25.79 9.54
C ALA A 559 12.66 25.43 9.83
N ALA A 560 13.49 26.42 10.16
CA ALA A 560 14.89 26.20 10.53
C ALA A 560 15.05 25.44 11.86
N THR A 561 14.13 25.64 12.80
CA THR A 561 14.14 24.97 14.09
C THR A 561 13.73 23.50 13.97
N ILE A 562 12.60 23.23 13.30
CA ILE A 562 12.12 21.85 13.09
C ILE A 562 13.05 21.04 12.19
N ALA A 563 13.82 21.66 11.29
CA ALA A 563 14.83 20.96 10.49
C ALA A 563 15.95 20.29 11.32
N ARG A 564 16.12 20.68 12.59
CA ARG A 564 17.06 20.03 13.52
C ARG A 564 16.44 18.85 14.27
N TYR A 565 15.13 18.64 14.14
CA TYR A 565 14.40 17.61 14.86
C TYR A 565 14.66 16.23 14.26
N ASP A 566 15.19 15.31 15.07
CA ASP A 566 15.30 13.90 14.70
C ASP A 566 14.31 13.05 15.49
N PHE A 567 13.28 12.53 14.81
CA PHE A 567 12.19 11.77 15.44
C PHE A 567 12.64 10.43 16.04
N LEU A 568 13.80 9.91 15.64
CA LEU A 568 14.45 8.71 16.22
C LEU A 568 15.59 9.07 17.20
N GLY A 569 15.93 10.35 17.30
CA GLY A 569 17.03 10.83 18.13
C GLY A 569 16.75 10.71 19.63
N ALA A 570 17.81 10.91 20.42
CA ALA A 570 17.73 10.91 21.88
C ALA A 570 16.71 11.93 22.40
N ALA A 571 16.05 11.60 23.52
CA ALA A 571 14.98 12.42 24.10
C ALA A 571 15.44 13.86 24.39
N ASP A 572 16.61 14.04 24.99
CA ASP A 572 17.13 15.38 25.34
C ASP A 572 17.26 16.28 24.10
N GLY A 573 17.86 15.76 23.02
CA GLY A 573 18.02 16.52 21.77
C GLY A 573 16.68 16.82 21.09
N ARG A 574 15.70 15.92 21.21
CA ARG A 574 14.32 16.17 20.74
C ARG A 574 13.66 17.29 21.55
N LEU A 575 13.76 17.23 22.88
CA LEU A 575 13.16 18.20 23.79
C LEU A 575 13.73 19.61 23.63
N GLU A 576 15.03 19.75 23.36
CA GLU A 576 15.63 21.06 23.04
C GLU A 576 14.93 21.74 21.84
N VAL A 577 14.61 20.98 20.79
CA VAL A 577 13.90 21.51 19.63
C VAL A 577 12.44 21.82 19.97
N VAL A 578 11.78 20.95 20.74
CA VAL A 578 10.38 21.17 21.19
C VAL A 578 10.27 22.45 22.03
N ASP A 579 11.18 22.69 22.96
CA ASP A 579 11.19 23.89 23.81
C ASP A 579 11.44 25.16 22.99
N ALA A 580 12.34 25.11 22.00
CA ALA A 580 12.56 26.21 21.08
C ALA A 580 11.32 26.53 20.23
N LEU A 581 10.60 25.49 19.77
CA LEU A 581 9.35 25.65 19.04
C LEU A 581 8.26 26.25 19.92
N ARG A 582 8.11 25.81 21.17
CA ARG A 582 7.16 26.39 22.14
C ARG A 582 7.46 27.85 22.47
N ALA A 583 8.74 28.21 22.60
CA ALA A 583 9.14 29.60 22.81
C ALA A 583 8.72 30.51 21.64
N THR A 584 8.66 29.96 20.42
CA THR A 584 8.31 30.69 19.19
C THR A 584 6.80 30.70 18.93
N LEU A 585 6.15 29.54 19.00
CA LEU A 585 4.76 29.33 18.60
C LEU A 585 3.76 29.57 19.73
N GLY A 586 4.21 29.57 20.98
CA GLY A 586 3.38 29.66 22.17
C GLY A 586 3.30 28.32 22.92
N PRO A 587 2.64 28.32 24.09
CA PRO A 587 2.53 27.13 24.92
C PRO A 587 1.64 26.06 24.29
N ASP A 588 1.71 24.85 24.86
CA ASP A 588 0.79 23.75 24.58
C ASP A 588 -0.68 24.22 24.67
N PRO A 589 -1.59 23.77 23.78
CA PRO A 589 -2.99 24.19 23.76
C PRO A 589 -3.75 23.92 25.06
N PHE A 590 -3.22 23.06 25.94
CA PHE A 590 -3.78 22.75 27.25
C PHE A 590 -2.92 23.24 28.41
N ALA A 591 -1.99 24.18 28.18
CA ALA A 591 -1.11 24.71 29.22
C ALA A 591 -1.86 25.41 30.37
N ASP A 592 -3.02 26.01 30.10
CA ASP A 592 -3.91 26.61 31.09
C ASP A 592 -4.92 25.61 31.70
N ARG A 593 -4.97 24.36 31.19
CA ARG A 593 -5.89 23.29 31.60
C ARG A 593 -5.17 21.94 31.70
N PRO A 594 -4.14 21.82 32.56
CA PRO A 594 -3.30 20.62 32.65
C PRO A 594 -4.08 19.36 33.00
N GLU A 595 -5.19 19.47 33.74
CA GLU A 595 -6.07 18.35 34.05
C GLU A 595 -6.74 17.75 32.80
N ARG A 596 -7.00 18.56 31.78
CA ARG A 596 -7.57 18.08 30.51
C ARG A 596 -6.52 17.40 29.67
N ARG A 597 -5.31 17.98 29.63
CA ARG A 597 -4.16 17.36 29.00
C ARG A 597 -3.90 15.99 29.60
N GLN A 598 -3.87 15.90 30.93
CA GLN A 598 -3.63 14.64 31.62
C GLN A 598 -4.74 13.62 31.32
N ARG A 599 -6.02 14.02 31.33
CA ARG A 599 -7.13 13.14 30.93
C ARG A 599 -6.96 12.55 29.52
N LEU A 600 -6.47 13.34 28.56
CA LEU A 600 -6.22 12.87 27.19
C LEU A 600 -5.02 11.93 27.14
N LEU A 601 -3.94 12.22 27.87
CA LEU A 601 -2.79 11.31 27.95
C LEU A 601 -3.17 9.99 28.62
N ASP A 602 -4.00 10.03 29.66
CA ASP A 602 -4.49 8.85 30.36
C ASP A 602 -5.48 8.02 29.50
N SER A 603 -6.10 8.63 28.48
CA SER A 603 -6.96 7.92 27.53
C SER A 603 -6.18 7.31 26.36
N GLN A 604 -4.89 7.61 26.20
CA GLN A 604 -4.10 7.02 25.12
C GLN A 604 -4.00 5.51 25.31
N GLU A 605 -4.56 4.77 24.36
CA GLU A 605 -4.39 3.34 24.32
C GLU A 605 -3.04 2.98 23.70
N ARG A 606 -2.29 2.11 24.37
CA ARG A 606 -1.12 1.47 23.76
C ARG A 606 -1.61 0.37 22.83
N GLN A 607 -1.54 0.62 21.53
CA GLN A 607 -1.94 -0.32 20.49
C GLN A 607 -0.75 -0.71 19.63
N LEU A 608 -0.61 -2.01 19.36
CA LEU A 608 0.32 -2.53 18.37
C LEU A 608 -0.47 -2.89 17.12
N LEU A 609 -0.18 -2.21 16.00
CA LEU A 609 -0.90 -2.39 14.74
C LEU A 609 0.02 -2.94 13.66
N TRP A 610 0.07 -4.26 13.58
CA TRP A 610 0.85 -4.97 12.58
C TRP A 610 0.23 -4.82 11.19
N ILE A 611 0.98 -4.18 10.28
CA ILE A 611 0.62 -4.05 8.87
C ILE A 611 1.32 -5.17 8.11
N GLY A 612 0.55 -6.15 7.62
CA GLY A 612 1.06 -7.18 6.70
C GLY A 612 1.98 -8.22 7.35
N GLU A 613 1.67 -8.62 8.60
CA GLU A 613 2.23 -9.82 9.22
C GLU A 613 1.11 -10.80 9.60
#